data_AF-A0A521TUT2-F1
#
_entry.id   AF-A0A521TUT2-F1
#
_cell.length_a   1.000
_cell.length_b   1.000
_cell.length_c   1.000
_cell.angle_alpha   90.00
_cell.angle_beta   90.00
_cell.angle_gamma   90.00
#
_symmetry.space_group_name_H-M   'P 1'
#
loop_
_entity.id
_entity.type
_entity.pdbx_description
1 polymer ?
#
loop_
_entity_poly.entity_id
_entity_poly.type
_entity_poly.pdbx_seq_one_letter_code
_entity_poly.pdbx_strand_id
1 'polypeptide(L)'
;MALAASWQRSGECPRRDTGQDRRHTDVRGVTRVKICGLRDVEAAGAAIESGADMLGFIFYPPARRYIEPALVASILDRLPRARVEAVGVFVNATGDEIAETARLCHLDLVQLSGDEPPEFIRTLAWPVARTVHVGPDTTIADARAIVDGARLIHLDAKRPGHYGGTGATFDWAFARAARSLGSVLLAGGLDPGNVASAIAAADPWGVDVSSGVETDGVKDLVKIEAFLKAVKT
;
A
#
# COMPACT_ATOMS: atom_id res chain seq x y z
N MET A 1 -8.89 52.17 26.54
CA MET A 1 -7.53 51.84 27.04
C MET A 1 -7.54 50.36 27.39
N ALA A 2 -7.35 49.48 26.42
CA ALA A 2 -6.05 48.97 25.96
C ALA A 2 -5.30 48.23 27.08
N LEU A 3 -5.21 46.90 26.96
CA LEU A 3 -3.92 46.18 26.86
C LEU A 3 -4.19 44.72 26.47
N ALA A 4 -3.95 44.45 25.19
CA ALA A 4 -3.82 43.13 24.61
C ALA A 4 -2.42 42.58 24.91
N ALA A 5 -2.31 41.32 25.34
CA ALA A 5 -1.04 40.62 25.45
C ALA A 5 -0.77 39.84 24.15
N SER A 6 0.09 40.42 23.32
CA SER A 6 0.62 39.85 22.08
C SER A 6 1.64 38.76 22.37
N TRP A 7 1.38 37.54 21.88
CA TRP A 7 2.40 36.49 21.74
C TRP A 7 2.98 36.56 20.33
N GLN A 8 4.12 37.23 20.19
CA GLN A 8 5.03 37.04 19.06
C GLN A 8 5.84 35.76 19.31
N ARG A 9 5.73 34.77 18.42
CA ARG A 9 6.77 33.75 18.25
C ARG A 9 7.18 33.73 16.78
N SER A 10 8.33 34.36 16.55
CA SER A 10 9.35 34.06 15.55
C SER A 10 8.99 32.94 14.57
N GLY A 11 8.76 33.35 13.32
CA GLY A 11 8.84 32.46 12.18
C GLY A 11 10.29 32.03 11.98
N GLU A 12 10.52 30.73 12.02
CA GLU A 12 11.46 30.00 11.17
C GLU A 12 11.23 28.50 11.42
N CYS A 13 10.53 27.87 10.49
CA CYS A 13 10.40 26.42 10.43
C CYS A 13 11.80 25.84 10.14
N PRO A 14 12.32 24.86 10.91
CA PRO A 14 13.62 24.29 10.62
C PRO A 14 13.58 23.66 9.23
N ARG A 15 14.34 24.25 8.29
CA ARG A 15 14.56 23.67 6.97
C ARG A 15 15.15 22.28 7.20
N ARG A 16 14.38 21.23 6.88
CA ARG A 16 14.91 19.87 6.83
C ARG A 16 15.98 19.85 5.74
N ASP A 17 17.18 19.50 6.18
CA ASP A 17 18.38 19.31 5.40
C ASP A 17 18.08 18.53 4.11
N THR A 18 18.19 19.22 2.98
CA THR A 18 18.11 18.67 1.63
C THR A 18 19.46 18.07 1.29
N GLY A 19 19.67 16.79 1.60
CA GLY A 19 20.91 16.14 1.19
C GLY A 19 21.32 14.91 1.95
N GLN A 20 20.49 13.86 1.97
CA GLN A 20 21.01 12.49 2.03
C GLN A 20 19.97 11.53 1.48
N ASP A 21 20.14 11.28 0.17
CA ASP A 21 19.86 10.05 -0.55
C ASP A 21 19.78 8.84 0.39
N ARG A 22 18.58 8.55 0.91
CA ARG A 22 18.27 7.26 1.53
C ARG A 22 18.15 6.26 0.39
N ARG A 23 19.30 5.84 -0.15
CA ARG A 23 19.42 4.58 -0.87
C ARG A 23 18.94 3.50 0.08
N HIS A 24 17.66 3.16 -0.05
CA HIS A 24 17.06 1.96 0.50
C HIS A 24 17.95 0.83 0.00
N THR A 25 18.76 0.25 0.88
CA THR A 25 19.61 -0.87 0.53
C THR A 25 18.68 -1.99 0.11
N ASP A 26 18.57 -2.16 -1.21
CA ASP A 26 18.00 -3.33 -1.86
C ASP A 26 18.83 -4.54 -1.39
N VAL A 27 18.39 -5.17 -0.30
CA VAL A 27 18.90 -6.49 0.10
C VAL A 27 18.36 -7.44 -0.96
N ARG A 28 19.11 -7.59 -2.05
CA ARG A 28 18.81 -8.53 -3.12
C ARG A 28 18.53 -9.90 -2.50
N GLY A 29 17.29 -10.36 -2.57
CA GLY A 29 16.91 -11.74 -2.25
C GLY A 29 15.72 -11.96 -1.31
N VAL A 30 15.07 -10.92 -0.76
CA VAL A 30 13.87 -11.12 0.09
C VAL A 30 12.64 -10.41 -0.50
N THR A 31 11.62 -11.19 -0.84
CA THR A 31 10.31 -10.68 -1.30
C THR A 31 9.63 -9.91 -0.17
N ARG A 32 9.24 -8.66 -0.44
CA ARG A 32 8.52 -7.83 0.55
C ARG A 32 7.06 -8.22 0.69
N VAL A 33 6.48 -7.95 1.85
CA VAL A 33 5.08 -8.30 2.14
C VAL A 33 4.26 -7.11 2.61
N LYS A 34 3.12 -6.90 1.96
CA LYS A 34 2.07 -5.99 2.40
C LYS A 34 0.84 -6.75 2.88
N ILE A 35 0.35 -6.41 4.08
CA ILE A 35 -0.96 -6.85 4.58
C ILE A 35 -1.95 -5.70 4.44
N CYS A 36 -2.94 -5.85 3.55
CA CYS A 36 -3.89 -4.80 3.19
C CYS A 36 -5.26 -4.97 3.85
N GLY A 37 -5.99 -3.87 4.05
CA GLY A 37 -7.34 -3.86 4.60
C GLY A 37 -7.36 -4.15 6.11
N LEU A 38 -6.35 -3.68 6.84
CA LEU A 38 -6.29 -3.74 8.30
C LEU A 38 -7.28 -2.76 8.91
N ARG A 39 -7.95 -3.17 10.00
CA ARG A 39 -9.01 -2.37 10.66
C ARG A 39 -8.87 -2.28 12.18
N ASP A 40 -7.88 -2.95 12.75
CA ASP A 40 -7.69 -3.01 14.19
C ASP A 40 -6.19 -3.16 14.52
N VAL A 41 -5.86 -2.89 15.78
CA VAL A 41 -4.48 -2.90 16.28
C VAL A 41 -3.92 -4.32 16.42
N GLU A 42 -4.77 -5.32 16.62
CA GLU A 42 -4.36 -6.70 16.86
C GLU A 42 -3.84 -7.33 15.57
N ALA A 43 -4.61 -7.23 14.48
CA ALA A 43 -4.19 -7.70 13.17
C ALA A 43 -2.99 -6.92 12.63
N ALA A 44 -2.93 -5.60 12.88
CA ALA A 44 -1.79 -4.79 12.47
C ALA A 44 -0.52 -5.15 13.25
N GLY A 45 -0.64 -5.39 14.57
CA GLY A 45 0.44 -5.89 15.41
C GLY A 45 0.95 -7.26 14.96
N ALA A 46 0.03 -8.22 14.75
CA ALA A 46 0.37 -9.56 14.27
C ALA A 46 1.09 -9.54 12.90
N ALA A 47 0.68 -8.63 12.00
CA ALA A 47 1.37 -8.43 10.73
C ALA A 47 2.82 -7.95 10.93
N ILE A 48 3.05 -6.97 11.81
CA ILE A 48 4.40 -6.48 12.15
C ILE A 48 5.25 -7.61 12.76
N GLU A 49 4.70 -8.32 13.75
CA GLU A 49 5.40 -9.39 14.46
C GLU A 49 5.75 -10.56 13.52
N SER A 50 4.89 -10.86 12.55
CA SER A 50 5.14 -11.87 11.51
C SER A 50 6.16 -11.41 10.45
N GLY A 51 6.52 -10.12 10.46
CA GLY A 51 7.52 -9.52 9.59
C GLY A 51 6.98 -8.94 8.28
N ALA A 52 5.77 -8.37 8.29
CA ALA A 52 5.28 -7.56 7.18
C ALA A 52 6.12 -6.27 7.02
N ASP A 53 6.36 -5.87 5.78
CA ASP A 53 7.07 -4.64 5.41
C ASP A 53 6.13 -3.44 5.29
N MET A 54 4.84 -3.71 5.00
CA MET A 54 3.84 -2.69 4.72
C MET A 54 2.49 -3.05 5.35
N LEU A 55 1.83 -2.05 5.95
CA LEU A 55 0.45 -2.14 6.45
C LEU A 55 -0.47 -1.29 5.57
N GLY A 56 -1.51 -1.89 4.99
CA GLY A 56 -2.46 -1.21 4.13
C GLY A 56 -3.79 -0.90 4.82
N PHE A 57 -4.21 0.36 4.75
CA PHE A 57 -5.48 0.87 5.27
C PHE A 57 -6.30 1.45 4.12
N ILE A 58 -7.59 1.12 4.03
CA ILE A 58 -8.43 1.50 2.89
C ILE A 58 -9.31 2.70 3.27
N PHE A 59 -9.09 3.83 2.60
CA PHE A 59 -9.80 5.09 2.76
C PHE A 59 -10.78 5.31 1.60
N TYR A 60 -11.61 4.31 1.33
CA TYR A 60 -12.69 4.37 0.36
C TYR A 60 -13.99 3.90 1.02
N PRO A 61 -14.91 4.80 1.41
CA PRO A 61 -16.10 4.45 2.20
C PRO A 61 -16.95 3.30 1.66
N PRO A 62 -17.12 3.13 0.33
CA PRO A 62 -17.84 1.99 -0.22
C PRO A 62 -17.13 0.64 -0.08
N ALA A 63 -15.84 0.61 0.28
CA ALA A 63 -15.12 -0.65 0.49
C ALA A 63 -15.58 -1.34 1.76
N ARG A 64 -15.78 -2.67 1.69
CA ARG A 64 -16.05 -3.53 2.86
C ARG A 64 -15.00 -3.38 3.97
N ARG A 65 -13.77 -3.04 3.61
CA ARG A 65 -12.60 -2.93 4.49
C ARG A 65 -12.24 -1.48 4.82
N TYR A 66 -13.17 -0.55 4.57
CA TYR A 66 -13.01 0.84 4.94
C TYR A 66 -12.68 1.00 6.43
N ILE A 67 -11.84 1.99 6.73
CA ILE A 67 -11.51 2.40 8.09
C ILE A 67 -11.37 3.93 8.15
N GLU A 68 -11.91 4.52 9.22
CA GLU A 68 -11.81 5.96 9.49
C GLU A 68 -10.36 6.41 9.71
N PRO A 69 -9.91 7.53 9.11
CA PRO A 69 -8.56 8.08 9.31
C PRO A 69 -8.15 8.24 10.77
N ALA A 70 -9.05 8.76 11.62
CA ALA A 70 -8.76 8.94 13.05
C ALA A 70 -8.48 7.61 13.78
N LEU A 71 -9.14 6.52 13.36
CA LEU A 71 -8.89 5.20 13.92
C LEU A 71 -7.53 4.65 13.44
N VAL A 72 -7.16 4.87 12.18
CA VAL A 72 -5.83 4.49 11.67
C VAL A 72 -4.72 5.22 12.42
N ALA A 73 -4.85 6.52 12.63
CA ALA A 73 -3.89 7.29 13.44
C ALA A 73 -3.74 6.67 14.84
N SER A 74 -4.86 6.37 15.50
CA SER A 74 -4.87 5.73 16.83
C SER A 74 -4.24 4.33 16.84
N ILE A 75 -4.41 3.54 15.78
CA ILE A 75 -3.77 2.22 15.62
C ILE A 75 -2.25 2.40 15.48
N LEU A 76 -1.83 3.29 14.57
CA LEU A 76 -0.42 3.49 14.25
C LEU A 76 0.38 4.07 15.42
N ASP A 77 -0.23 4.92 16.25
CA ASP A 77 0.39 5.47 17.47
C ASP A 77 0.69 4.40 18.53
N ARG A 78 -0.02 3.26 18.48
CA ARG A 78 0.13 2.15 19.44
C ARG A 78 1.14 1.09 18.99
N LEU A 79 1.66 1.18 17.77
CA LEU A 79 2.50 0.14 17.17
C LEU A 79 3.96 0.59 17.07
N PRO A 80 4.93 -0.32 17.28
CA PRO A 80 6.34 -0.02 17.06
C PRO A 80 6.64 0.10 15.55
N ARG A 81 6.67 1.34 15.02
CA ARG A 81 6.82 1.63 13.59
C ARG A 81 8.22 1.54 13.00
N ALA A 82 9.24 1.12 13.76
CA ALA A 82 10.64 1.35 13.39
C ALA A 82 11.08 0.77 12.02
N ARG A 83 10.29 -0.10 11.36
CA ARG A 83 10.65 -0.75 10.08
C ARG A 83 9.49 -1.06 9.11
N VAL A 84 8.28 -0.54 9.34
CA VAL A 84 7.09 -0.92 8.55
C VAL A 84 6.41 0.31 7.95
N GLU A 85 6.23 0.32 6.62
CA GLU A 85 5.57 1.41 5.91
C GLU A 85 4.04 1.38 6.11
N ALA A 86 3.45 2.52 6.46
CA ALA A 86 2.00 2.71 6.47
C ALA A 86 1.52 3.17 5.10
N VAL A 87 0.61 2.40 4.49
CA VAL A 87 0.08 2.61 3.15
C VAL A 87 -1.40 2.95 3.22
N GLY A 88 -1.79 4.11 2.69
CA GLY A 88 -3.21 4.46 2.53
C GLY A 88 -3.69 4.15 1.12
N VAL A 89 -4.78 3.40 0.99
CA VAL A 89 -5.40 3.05 -0.29
C VAL A 89 -6.58 3.98 -0.55
N PHE A 90 -6.54 4.69 -1.67
CA PHE A 90 -7.55 5.64 -2.09
C PHE A 90 -8.13 5.24 -3.44
N VAL A 91 -9.38 5.61 -3.68
CA VAL A 91 -10.07 5.39 -4.95
C VAL A 91 -10.77 6.69 -5.31
N ASN A 92 -10.25 7.38 -6.33
CA ASN A 92 -10.79 8.63 -6.87
C ASN A 92 -10.96 9.74 -5.81
N ALA A 93 -10.12 9.73 -4.77
CA ALA A 93 -10.09 10.79 -3.77
C ALA A 93 -9.37 12.04 -4.32
N THR A 94 -9.78 13.21 -3.86
CA THR A 94 -9.14 14.47 -4.20
C THR A 94 -7.74 14.58 -3.57
N GLY A 95 -6.90 15.46 -4.12
CA GLY A 95 -5.56 15.70 -3.57
C GLY A 95 -5.60 16.21 -2.12
N ASP A 96 -6.62 17.01 -1.78
CA ASP A 96 -6.80 17.54 -0.41
C ASP A 96 -7.19 16.45 0.58
N GLU A 97 -8.13 15.56 0.23
CA GLU A 97 -8.53 14.42 1.07
C GLU A 97 -7.36 13.46 1.32
N ILE A 98 -6.57 13.17 0.27
CA ILE A 98 -5.36 12.35 0.38
C ILE A 98 -4.36 13.04 1.31
N ALA A 99 -4.12 14.35 1.13
CA ALA A 99 -3.13 15.08 1.90
C ALA A 99 -3.52 15.23 3.38
N GLU A 100 -4.80 15.45 3.67
CA GLU A 100 -5.32 15.49 5.03
C GLU A 100 -5.15 14.12 5.72
N THR A 101 -5.63 13.06 5.08
CA THR A 101 -5.55 11.70 5.60
C THR A 101 -4.10 11.24 5.80
N ALA A 102 -3.24 11.52 4.82
CA ALA A 102 -1.84 11.11 4.87
C ALA A 102 -1.04 11.82 5.97
N ARG A 103 -1.35 13.09 6.26
CA ARG A 103 -0.75 13.82 7.39
C ARG A 103 -1.26 13.30 8.72
N LEU A 104 -2.58 13.13 8.86
CA LEU A 104 -3.21 12.67 10.08
C LEU A 104 -2.70 11.30 10.50
N CYS A 105 -2.63 10.36 9.56
CA CYS A 105 -2.23 8.98 9.82
C CYS A 105 -0.71 8.77 9.73
N HIS A 106 0.08 9.81 9.44
CA HIS A 106 1.52 9.71 9.21
C HIS A 106 1.88 8.61 8.18
N LEU A 107 1.17 8.59 7.04
CA LEU A 107 1.39 7.61 5.98
C LEU A 107 2.74 7.82 5.28
N ASP A 108 3.37 6.70 4.91
CA ASP A 108 4.63 6.69 4.15
C ASP A 108 4.39 6.58 2.63
N LEU A 109 3.26 5.98 2.24
CA LEU A 109 2.91 5.68 0.85
C LEU A 109 1.41 5.89 0.61
N VAL A 110 1.09 6.51 -0.52
CA VAL A 110 -0.29 6.60 -1.02
C VAL A 110 -0.46 5.58 -2.15
N GLN A 111 -1.44 4.70 -2.03
CA GLN A 111 -1.83 3.77 -3.08
C GLN A 111 -3.08 4.28 -3.80
N LEU A 112 -2.94 4.63 -5.09
CA LEU A 112 -4.04 5.05 -5.95
C LEU A 112 -4.63 3.84 -6.67
N SER A 113 -5.87 3.50 -6.36
CA SER A 113 -6.53 2.29 -6.85
C SER A 113 -7.78 2.52 -7.69
N GLY A 114 -8.13 3.78 -7.98
CA GLY A 114 -9.22 4.15 -8.87
C GLY A 114 -8.76 4.43 -10.30
N ASP A 115 -9.46 5.36 -10.94
CA ASP A 115 -9.26 5.80 -12.32
C ASP A 115 -8.51 7.13 -12.38
N GLU A 116 -7.71 7.43 -11.34
CA GLU A 116 -6.92 8.65 -11.28
C GLU A 116 -5.96 8.72 -12.49
N PRO A 117 -5.86 9.89 -13.14
CA PRO A 117 -5.04 10.01 -14.34
C PRO A 117 -3.54 10.07 -13.98
N PRO A 118 -2.64 9.70 -14.90
CA PRO A 118 -1.21 9.54 -14.59
C PRO A 118 -0.57 10.86 -14.10
N GLU A 119 -1.00 12.00 -14.61
CA GLU A 119 -0.54 13.32 -14.16
C GLU A 119 -0.86 13.62 -12.70
N PHE A 120 -1.90 13.00 -12.14
CA PHE A 120 -2.28 13.16 -10.74
C PHE A 120 -1.19 12.65 -9.79
N ILE A 121 -0.44 11.62 -10.19
CA ILE A 121 0.67 11.07 -9.39
C ILE A 121 1.70 12.16 -9.05
N ARG A 122 2.00 13.04 -10.00
CA ARG A 122 3.02 14.10 -9.84
C ARG A 122 2.56 15.29 -9.00
N THR A 123 1.27 15.41 -8.70
CA THR A 123 0.74 16.50 -7.87
C THR A 123 0.82 16.18 -6.38
N LEU A 124 0.95 14.90 -6.03
CA LEU A 124 0.97 14.43 -4.64
C LEU A 124 2.36 14.61 -4.02
N ALA A 125 2.38 15.01 -2.74
CA ALA A 125 3.61 15.19 -1.98
C ALA A 125 4.18 13.87 -1.40
N TRP A 126 3.44 12.76 -1.51
CA TRP A 126 3.82 11.45 -1.02
C TRP A 126 4.25 10.55 -2.18
N PRO A 127 5.16 9.61 -1.95
CA PRO A 127 5.40 8.54 -2.90
C PRO A 127 4.11 7.77 -3.19
N VAL A 128 3.92 7.38 -4.45
CA VAL A 128 2.70 6.73 -4.92
C VAL A 128 2.95 5.27 -5.32
N ALA A 129 2.08 4.37 -4.87
CA ALA A 129 1.84 3.08 -5.51
C ALA A 129 0.64 3.21 -6.46
N ARG A 130 0.80 2.86 -7.73
CA ARG A 130 -0.31 2.87 -8.68
C ARG A 130 -0.83 1.46 -8.90
N THR A 131 -2.12 1.25 -8.65
CA THR A 131 -2.78 -0.02 -8.99
C THR A 131 -3.06 -0.09 -10.49
N VAL A 132 -2.67 -1.21 -11.10
CA VAL A 132 -3.09 -1.63 -12.45
C VAL A 132 -4.06 -2.79 -12.28
N HIS A 133 -5.30 -2.60 -12.74
CA HIS A 133 -6.31 -3.66 -12.74
C HIS A 133 -6.16 -4.53 -13.99
N VAL A 134 -5.50 -5.67 -13.84
CA VAL A 134 -5.12 -6.57 -14.94
C VAL A 134 -6.29 -7.46 -15.33
N GLY A 135 -6.79 -7.28 -16.55
CA GLY A 135 -7.76 -8.16 -17.20
C GLY A 135 -7.14 -8.94 -18.37
N PRO A 136 -7.93 -9.78 -19.06
CA PRO A 136 -7.45 -10.60 -20.18
C PRO A 136 -6.79 -9.81 -21.31
N ASP A 137 -7.28 -8.59 -21.58
CA ASP A 137 -6.81 -7.74 -22.68
C ASP A 137 -5.81 -6.66 -22.21
N THR A 138 -5.41 -6.66 -20.94
CA THR A 138 -4.48 -5.64 -20.42
C THR A 138 -3.08 -5.88 -20.97
N THR A 139 -2.51 -4.88 -21.62
CA THR A 139 -1.14 -4.95 -22.15
C THR A 139 -0.13 -4.22 -21.25
N ILE A 140 1.15 -4.51 -21.44
CA ILE A 140 2.24 -3.78 -20.78
C ILE A 140 2.28 -2.31 -21.23
N ALA A 141 1.82 -2.00 -22.44
CA ALA A 141 1.73 -0.62 -22.92
C ALA A 141 0.66 0.16 -22.14
N ASP A 142 -0.50 -0.45 -21.87
CA ASP A 142 -1.57 0.15 -21.05
C ASP A 142 -1.07 0.40 -19.63
N ALA A 143 -0.40 -0.59 -19.02
CA ALA A 143 0.18 -0.45 -17.70
C ALA A 143 1.24 0.67 -17.65
N ARG A 144 2.12 0.75 -18.66
CA ARG A 144 3.14 1.80 -18.77
C ARG A 144 2.53 3.20 -18.80
N ALA A 145 1.41 3.38 -19.49
CA ALA A 145 0.75 4.67 -19.61
C ALA A 145 0.21 5.19 -18.26
N ILE A 146 -0.16 4.30 -17.33
CA ILE A 146 -0.78 4.72 -16.06
C ILE A 146 0.16 4.79 -14.87
N VAL A 147 1.31 4.11 -14.92
CA VAL A 147 2.26 4.02 -13.79
C VAL A 147 3.38 5.06 -13.85
N ASP A 148 3.37 5.96 -14.83
CA ASP A 148 4.40 6.99 -14.97
C ASP A 148 4.47 7.90 -13.72
N GLY A 149 5.65 7.98 -13.10
CA GLY A 149 5.87 8.68 -11.83
C GLY A 149 5.54 7.88 -10.57
N ALA A 150 5.01 6.66 -10.66
CA ALA A 150 4.75 5.81 -9.50
C ALA A 150 6.06 5.22 -8.93
N ARG A 151 6.18 5.18 -7.60
CA ARG A 151 7.27 4.47 -6.89
C ARG A 151 7.11 2.96 -6.98
N LEU A 152 5.87 2.47 -6.84
CA LEU A 152 5.53 1.06 -6.87
C LEU A 152 4.37 0.81 -7.84
N ILE A 153 4.43 -0.33 -8.53
CA ILE A 153 3.37 -0.79 -9.41
C ILE A 153 2.64 -1.90 -8.67
N HIS A 154 1.40 -1.63 -8.27
CA HIS A 154 0.54 -2.62 -7.64
C HIS A 154 -0.28 -3.31 -8.73
N LEU A 155 -0.21 -4.63 -8.83
CA LEU A 155 -0.97 -5.39 -9.82
C LEU A 155 -2.08 -6.15 -9.13
N ASP A 156 -3.33 -5.82 -9.45
CA ASP A 156 -4.50 -6.52 -8.93
C ASP A 156 -5.30 -7.16 -10.08
N ALA A 157 -5.97 -8.27 -9.79
CA ALA A 157 -6.80 -8.95 -10.76
C ALA A 157 -8.09 -8.14 -10.99
N LYS A 158 -8.36 -7.74 -12.24
CA LYS A 158 -9.57 -6.98 -12.60
C LYS A 158 -10.83 -7.81 -12.30
N ARG A 159 -11.81 -7.19 -11.65
CA ARG A 159 -13.19 -7.68 -11.59
C ARG A 159 -14.15 -6.70 -12.27
N PRO A 160 -15.15 -7.18 -13.01
CA PRO A 160 -16.27 -6.34 -13.43
C PRO A 160 -16.98 -5.77 -12.19
N GLY A 161 -17.09 -4.44 -12.10
CA GLY A 161 -17.89 -3.74 -11.07
C GLY A 161 -17.30 -3.65 -9.66
N HIS A 162 -16.07 -4.10 -9.42
CA HIS A 162 -15.44 -4.04 -8.08
C HIS A 162 -13.96 -3.66 -8.15
N TYR A 163 -13.54 -2.75 -7.27
CA TYR A 163 -12.13 -2.49 -6.97
C TYR A 163 -11.69 -3.39 -5.80
N GLY A 164 -10.82 -4.39 -6.03
CA GLY A 164 -10.12 -5.17 -5.00
C GLY A 164 -10.62 -6.58 -4.62
N GLY A 165 -9.65 -7.47 -4.26
CA GLY A 165 -9.72 -8.57 -3.27
C GLY A 165 -10.65 -9.77 -3.51
N THR A 166 -10.16 -10.82 -4.18
CA THR A 166 -11.02 -11.78 -4.91
C THR A 166 -10.69 -13.27 -4.80
N GLY A 167 -9.42 -13.67 -4.65
CA GLY A 167 -9.00 -15.07 -4.69
C GLY A 167 -8.72 -15.65 -6.08
N ALA A 168 -8.91 -14.90 -7.18
CA ALA A 168 -8.60 -15.38 -8.53
C ALA A 168 -7.22 -14.88 -8.98
N THR A 169 -6.32 -15.79 -9.33
CA THR A 169 -4.99 -15.49 -9.85
C THR A 169 -5.09 -15.01 -11.30
N PHE A 170 -4.52 -13.84 -11.63
CA PHE A 170 -4.30 -13.43 -13.02
C PHE A 170 -2.97 -14.03 -13.54
N ASP A 171 -2.75 -14.00 -14.85
CA ASP A 171 -1.55 -14.58 -15.46
C ASP A 171 -0.27 -13.96 -14.89
N TRP A 172 0.47 -14.75 -14.09
CA TRP A 172 1.73 -14.34 -13.48
C TRP A 172 2.82 -14.01 -14.50
N ALA A 173 2.67 -14.42 -15.76
CA ALA A 173 3.53 -13.97 -16.86
C ALA A 173 3.41 -12.46 -17.09
N PHE A 174 2.22 -11.88 -16.94
CA PHE A 174 2.04 -10.42 -16.99
C PHE A 174 2.81 -9.74 -15.88
N ALA A 175 2.71 -10.24 -14.64
CA ALA A 175 3.45 -9.69 -13.51
C ALA A 175 4.96 -9.73 -13.72
N ARG A 176 5.47 -10.83 -14.30
CA ARG A 176 6.88 -10.95 -14.67
C ARG A 176 7.28 -9.93 -15.73
N ALA A 177 6.46 -9.72 -16.76
CA ALA A 177 6.74 -8.73 -17.81
C ALA A 177 6.66 -7.29 -17.30
N ALA A 178 5.75 -6.99 -16.37
CA ALA A 178 5.55 -5.68 -15.76
C ALA A 178 6.76 -5.22 -14.92
N ARG A 179 7.68 -6.11 -14.55
CA ARG A 179 8.95 -5.74 -13.90
C ARG A 179 9.81 -4.82 -14.75
N SER A 180 9.63 -4.85 -16.08
CA SER A 180 10.28 -3.89 -16.99
C SER A 180 9.81 -2.44 -16.80
N LEU A 181 8.73 -2.23 -16.04
CA LEU A 181 8.17 -0.92 -15.73
C LEU A 181 8.66 -0.38 -14.37
N GLY A 182 9.10 -1.25 -13.47
CA GLY A 182 9.54 -0.85 -12.13
C GLY A 182 9.34 -1.95 -11.07
N SER A 183 9.31 -1.53 -9.80
CA SER A 183 9.09 -2.44 -8.66
C SER A 183 7.63 -2.88 -8.61
N VAL A 184 7.39 -4.17 -8.83
CA VAL A 184 6.06 -4.78 -8.86
C VAL A 184 5.67 -5.35 -7.50
N LEU A 185 4.54 -4.89 -6.98
CA LEU A 185 3.84 -5.45 -5.82
C LEU A 185 2.66 -6.29 -6.33
N LEU A 186 2.82 -7.60 -6.32
CA LEU A 186 1.84 -8.55 -6.84
C LEU A 186 0.70 -8.77 -5.84
N ALA A 187 -0.54 -8.49 -6.24
CA ALA A 187 -1.75 -8.79 -5.48
C ALA A 187 -2.65 -9.74 -6.29
N GLY A 188 -3.96 -9.73 -6.03
CA GLY A 188 -4.92 -10.54 -6.78
C GLY A 188 -4.98 -11.99 -6.30
N GLY A 189 -5.75 -12.22 -5.24
CA GLY A 189 -6.10 -13.58 -4.82
C GLY A 189 -4.99 -14.40 -4.19
N LEU A 190 -3.92 -13.76 -3.71
CA LEU A 190 -2.87 -14.44 -2.97
C LEU A 190 -3.38 -14.96 -1.62
N ASP A 191 -2.89 -16.13 -1.22
CA ASP A 191 -3.16 -16.79 0.06
C ASP A 191 -1.94 -17.65 0.49
N PRO A 192 -1.91 -18.18 1.72
CA PRO A 192 -0.77 -18.99 2.20
C PRO A 192 -0.46 -20.23 1.35
N GLY A 193 -1.43 -20.77 0.62
CA GLY A 193 -1.29 -21.96 -0.21
C GLY A 193 -0.73 -21.68 -1.61
N ASN A 194 -0.87 -20.45 -2.13
CA ASN A 194 -0.46 -20.13 -3.50
C ASN A 194 0.71 -19.14 -3.60
N VAL A 195 1.03 -18.39 -2.55
CA VAL A 195 1.97 -17.26 -2.63
C VAL A 195 3.39 -17.66 -3.03
N ALA A 196 3.90 -18.79 -2.55
CA ALA A 196 5.23 -19.28 -2.93
C ALA A 196 5.33 -19.58 -4.44
N SER A 197 4.28 -20.16 -5.02
CA SER A 197 4.21 -20.42 -6.47
C SER A 197 4.11 -19.11 -7.26
N ALA A 198 3.34 -18.14 -6.76
CA ALA A 198 3.21 -16.83 -7.38
C ALA A 198 4.57 -16.10 -7.42
N ILE A 199 5.32 -16.13 -6.32
CA ILE A 199 6.66 -15.56 -6.23
C ILE A 199 7.61 -16.25 -7.21
N ALA A 200 7.64 -17.59 -7.23
CA ALA A 200 8.52 -18.35 -8.12
C ALA A 200 8.24 -18.07 -9.61
N ALA A 201 6.97 -17.87 -9.98
CA ALA A 201 6.58 -17.61 -11.37
C ALA A 201 6.80 -16.15 -11.81
N ALA A 202 6.45 -15.19 -10.96
CA ALA A 202 6.46 -13.77 -11.29
C ALA A 202 7.77 -13.05 -10.94
N ASP A 203 8.51 -13.54 -9.93
CA ASP A 203 9.68 -12.90 -9.33
C ASP A 203 9.44 -11.40 -9.01
N PRO A 204 8.39 -11.08 -8.21
CA PRO A 204 7.99 -9.71 -7.94
C PRO A 204 8.90 -9.05 -6.89
N TRP A 205 8.87 -7.72 -6.80
CA TRP A 205 9.54 -6.99 -5.72
C TRP A 205 8.88 -7.26 -4.36
N GLY A 206 7.57 -7.45 -4.36
CA GLY A 206 6.82 -7.86 -3.18
C GLY A 206 5.46 -8.45 -3.52
N VAL A 207 4.77 -8.94 -2.50
CA VAL A 207 3.40 -9.43 -2.56
C VAL A 207 2.48 -8.64 -1.64
N ASP A 208 1.21 -8.50 -2.03
CA ASP A 208 0.16 -7.85 -1.26
C ASP A 208 -1.03 -8.80 -1.08
N VAL A 209 -1.45 -8.99 0.17
CA VAL A 209 -2.60 -9.84 0.50
C VAL A 209 -3.64 -9.09 1.32
N SER A 210 -4.90 -9.26 0.93
CA SER A 210 -6.05 -8.81 1.72
C SER A 210 -6.92 -10.00 2.12
N SER A 211 -7.79 -10.48 1.24
CA SER A 211 -8.80 -11.50 1.56
C SER A 211 -8.23 -12.89 1.84
N GLY A 212 -7.06 -13.24 1.30
CA GLY A 212 -6.44 -14.55 1.51
C GLY A 212 -6.00 -14.82 2.95
N VAL A 213 -5.94 -13.78 3.78
CA VAL A 213 -5.64 -13.86 5.22
C VAL A 213 -6.84 -13.47 6.08
N GLU A 214 -8.06 -13.67 5.57
CA GLU A 214 -9.29 -13.41 6.29
C GLU A 214 -10.10 -14.70 6.55
N THR A 215 -10.87 -14.68 7.64
CA THR A 215 -11.92 -15.64 7.98
C THR A 215 -13.20 -14.84 8.23
N ASP A 216 -14.27 -15.15 7.50
CA ASP A 216 -15.51 -14.36 7.48
C ASP A 216 -15.28 -12.85 7.22
N GLY A 217 -14.21 -12.57 6.47
CA GLY A 217 -13.75 -11.25 6.10
C GLY A 217 -13.26 -10.38 7.28
N VAL A 218 -12.90 -11.00 8.38
CA VAL A 218 -12.07 -10.41 9.44
C VAL A 218 -10.65 -10.97 9.28
N LYS A 219 -9.62 -10.18 9.58
CA LYS A 219 -8.24 -10.66 9.51
C LYS A 219 -8.04 -11.82 10.48
N ASP A 220 -7.43 -12.88 9.99
CA ASP A 220 -7.15 -14.09 10.74
C ASP A 220 -5.65 -14.12 11.02
N LEU A 221 -5.28 -14.03 12.30
CA LEU A 221 -3.88 -13.91 12.72
C LEU A 221 -3.05 -15.13 12.32
N VAL A 222 -3.66 -16.33 12.38
CA VAL A 222 -3.00 -17.58 11.99
C VAL A 222 -2.73 -17.58 10.49
N LYS A 223 -3.68 -17.07 9.68
CA LYS A 223 -3.45 -16.94 8.24
C LYS A 223 -2.43 -15.85 7.88
N ILE A 224 -2.37 -14.75 8.63
CA ILE A 224 -1.32 -13.73 8.46
C ILE A 224 0.06 -14.37 8.67
N GLU A 225 0.25 -15.06 9.80
CA GLU A 225 1.51 -15.73 10.11
C GLU A 225 1.86 -16.77 9.03
N ALA A 226 0.89 -17.61 8.65
CA ALA A 226 1.09 -18.62 7.61
C ALA A 226 1.47 -18.01 6.25
N PHE A 227 0.85 -16.88 5.87
CA PHE A 227 1.19 -16.17 4.64
C PHE A 227 2.62 -15.64 4.67
N LEU A 228 3.01 -14.95 5.75
CA LEU A 228 4.36 -14.41 5.90
C LEU A 228 5.42 -15.52 5.91
N LYS A 229 5.12 -16.67 6.51
CA LYS A 229 5.98 -17.84 6.47
C LYS A 229 6.13 -18.40 5.06
N ALA A 230 5.04 -18.53 4.32
CA ALA A 230 5.03 -19.04 2.95
C ALA A 230 5.82 -18.13 1.97
N VAL A 231 5.88 -16.82 2.21
CA VAL A 231 6.68 -15.88 1.40
C VAL A 231 8.20 -16.08 1.61
N LYS A 232 8.62 -16.48 2.81
CA LYS A 232 10.04 -16.64 3.19
C LYS A 232 10.63 -18.00 2.81
N THR A 233 9.86 -18.85 2.12
CA THR A 233 10.25 -20.23 1.76
C THR A 233 10.83 -20.26 0.36
#